data_AF-A0AAE1FML1-F1
#
_entry.id   AF-A0AAE1FML1-F1
#
_cell.length_a   1.000
_cell.length_b   1.000
_cell.length_c   1.000
_cell.angle_alpha   90.00
_cell.angle_beta   90.00
_cell.angle_gamma   90.00
#
_symmetry.space_group_name_H-M   'P 1'
#
loop_
_entity.id
_entity.type
_entity.pdbx_description
1 polymer ?
#
loop_
_entity_poly.entity_id
_entity_poly.type
_entity_poly.pdbx_seq_one_letter_code
_entity_poly.pdbx_strand_id
1 'polypeptide(L)'
;MGKISSCVVENYNVYYYNVSLLRTEALNGFNPEKPSYVIRKFAWWPTVVNPRKLKMSRRNLLLLSNSTIHGSGYLEWAAHEIKDFLTSKNVKTVLFVPYALRDMDNYTETARKKFTSWGYELSSIHQASDPVVAVEGAEAIFIGGGNSFQLLKALYDNKLIQPIRKRVLQDGMPYIGSSAGSNVATVSINTTNDMPIVYPPSFSALNLLPFNINPHYIDADPNSKHMGETREERIRQYHEIPGTPPVLGLREGGLVKVEDNSAKILGKHPARIFFPGQQPVEHPLAYTFMVLDRQQADERRRREEEQRRQERRENNQRLYDILQALTATTPGSPPSTNTPSSSTATLSSSTPQHKPHIQAPTPPSLKPDVSFQTFREWRRNFHHYCVMVDFSILSHDKQLIQLRMCLTL
;
A
#
# COMPACT_ATOMS: atom_id res chain seq x y z
N MET A 1 -42.44 11.32 41.39
CA MET A 1 -43.08 10.80 40.15
C MET A 1 -42.54 11.64 39.00
N GLY A 2 -41.92 11.19 37.91
CA GLY A 2 -41.49 9.88 37.42
C GLY A 2 -40.84 10.08 36.02
N LYS A 3 -39.72 9.38 35.77
CA LYS A 3 -39.18 8.81 34.50
C LYS A 3 -38.84 9.69 33.27
N ILE A 4 -37.52 9.95 33.11
CA ILE A 4 -36.54 9.57 32.05
C ILE A 4 -36.97 9.48 30.57
N SER A 5 -36.27 10.22 29.69
CA SER A 5 -35.48 9.79 28.49
C SER A 5 -35.13 11.08 27.69
N SER A 6 -33.90 11.44 27.30
CA SER A 6 -32.81 10.66 26.73
C SER A 6 -31.51 11.48 26.72
N CYS A 7 -30.40 10.80 27.05
CA CYS A 7 -29.04 10.98 26.53
C CYS A 7 -28.61 12.35 25.97
N VAL A 8 -27.98 13.18 26.80
CA VAL A 8 -26.89 14.07 26.35
C VAL A 8 -25.60 13.43 26.85
N VAL A 9 -24.96 12.64 25.99
CA VAL A 9 -23.62 12.13 26.25
C VAL A 9 -22.64 13.19 25.77
N GLU A 10 -22.25 14.06 26.71
CA GLU A 10 -20.99 14.77 26.65
C GLU A 10 -19.86 13.75 26.70
N ASN A 11 -19.30 13.37 25.55
CA ASN A 11 -18.07 12.61 25.50
C ASN A 11 -16.93 13.51 25.02
N TYR A 12 -16.20 14.01 26.02
CA TYR A 12 -14.79 14.40 25.97
C TYR A 12 -13.99 13.46 25.07
N ASN A 13 -13.17 14.00 24.16
CA ASN A 13 -12.08 13.23 23.57
C ASN A 13 -10.75 13.99 23.69
N VAL A 14 -9.82 13.28 24.32
CA VAL A 14 -8.50 13.68 24.81
C VAL A 14 -7.51 13.72 23.66
N TYR A 15 -6.71 14.79 23.55
CA TYR A 15 -5.58 14.89 22.63
C TYR A 15 -4.26 14.72 23.41
N TYR A 16 -3.47 13.69 23.08
CA TYR A 16 -2.13 13.53 23.66
C TYR A 16 -1.06 14.18 22.81
N TYR A 17 -0.29 15.06 23.42
CA TYR A 17 1.01 15.52 22.95
C TYR A 17 2.11 14.64 23.56
N ASN A 18 3.23 14.45 22.86
CA ASN A 18 4.49 14.17 23.56
C ASN A 18 5.65 14.98 22.96
N VAL A 19 6.28 15.71 23.86
CA VAL A 19 7.44 16.58 23.71
C VAL A 19 8.69 15.74 23.94
N SER A 20 9.54 15.62 22.92
CA SER A 20 10.98 15.48 23.16
C SER A 20 11.79 15.88 21.94
N LEU A 21 12.28 17.13 21.95
CA LEU A 21 13.73 17.36 21.91
C LEU A 21 14.04 18.79 22.41
N LEU A 22 14.09 18.95 23.73
CA LEU A 22 14.97 19.93 24.37
C LEU A 22 16.21 19.17 24.83
N ARG A 23 17.16 18.94 23.93
CA ARG A 23 18.54 18.62 24.34
C ARG A 23 19.55 18.84 23.22
N THR A 24 19.88 20.10 22.99
CA THR A 24 21.26 20.57 22.72
C THR A 24 21.27 22.09 22.67
N GLU A 25 21.23 22.74 23.84
CA GLU A 25 21.71 24.13 24.03
C GLU A 25 21.77 24.51 25.52
N ALA A 26 22.18 23.57 26.38
CA ALA A 26 22.39 23.82 27.81
C ALA A 26 23.88 23.72 28.16
N LEU A 27 24.76 24.31 27.34
CA LEU A 27 26.17 24.40 27.69
C LEU A 27 26.81 25.78 27.54
N ASN A 28 26.09 26.86 27.22
CA ASN A 28 26.64 28.21 27.38
C ASN A 28 25.54 29.23 27.72
N GLY A 29 25.41 29.55 29.01
CA GLY A 29 24.90 30.82 29.57
C GLY A 29 23.55 31.36 29.07
N PHE A 30 22.46 31.06 29.77
CA PHE A 30 21.17 31.75 29.63
C PHE A 30 21.21 33.08 30.40
N ASN A 31 20.86 34.21 29.76
CA ASN A 31 20.70 35.53 30.38
C ASN A 31 19.24 36.00 30.20
N PRO A 32 18.44 36.23 31.27
CA PRO A 32 17.00 36.40 31.16
C PRO A 32 16.47 37.80 30.77
N GLU A 33 17.30 38.81 30.49
CA GLU A 33 16.82 40.21 30.36
C GLU A 33 16.84 40.86 28.96
N LYS A 34 16.70 40.13 27.84
CA LYS A 34 16.57 40.78 26.51
C LYS A 34 15.33 40.38 25.72
N PRO A 35 14.33 41.28 25.57
CA PRO A 35 13.22 41.09 24.67
C PRO A 35 13.57 41.65 23.29
N SER A 36 14.12 40.82 22.40
CA SER A 36 14.03 40.91 20.94
C SER A 36 15.18 40.13 20.28
N TYR A 37 14.85 39.00 19.67
CA TYR A 37 15.65 38.48 18.57
C TYR A 37 14.75 38.20 17.37
N VAL A 38 14.80 39.17 16.47
CA VAL A 38 14.51 39.05 15.05
C VAL A 38 15.30 37.85 14.52
N ILE A 39 14.62 36.76 14.14
CA ILE A 39 15.26 35.68 13.41
C ILE A 39 15.45 36.15 11.96
N ARG A 40 16.63 36.70 11.69
CA ARG A 40 17.22 36.68 10.36
C ARG A 40 17.46 35.22 9.99
N LYS A 41 16.75 34.76 8.94
CA LYS A 41 17.03 33.51 8.23
C LYS A 41 18.47 33.52 7.73
N PHE A 42 19.37 32.70 8.30
CA PHE A 42 20.49 32.13 7.54
C PHE A 42 20.88 30.74 8.07
N ALA A 43 20.48 29.76 7.26
CA ALA A 43 21.04 28.43 6.98
C ALA A 43 21.98 27.74 7.99
N TRP A 44 21.52 26.60 8.53
CA TRP A 44 22.27 25.33 8.58
C TRP A 44 21.31 24.15 8.33
N TRP A 45 21.43 23.56 7.14
CA TRP A 45 20.78 22.34 6.66
C TRP A 45 21.49 21.09 7.23
N PRO A 46 20.78 20.08 7.75
CA PRO A 46 20.73 18.79 7.10
C PRO A 46 19.64 18.92 6.03
N THR A 47 20.07 18.86 4.78
CA THR A 47 19.29 19.10 3.57
C THR A 47 17.79 18.87 3.77
N VAL A 48 17.00 19.93 3.62
CA VAL A 48 15.63 19.83 3.11
C VAL A 48 15.65 18.68 2.11
N VAL A 49 14.89 17.60 2.35
CA VAL A 49 14.49 16.77 1.22
C VAL A 49 13.69 17.74 0.38
N ASN A 50 14.38 18.30 -0.61
CA ASN A 50 13.80 19.14 -1.62
C ASN A 50 12.56 18.37 -2.08
N PRO A 51 11.36 18.96 -2.21
CA PRO A 51 10.29 18.28 -2.92
C PRO A 51 10.76 17.80 -4.31
N ARG A 52 11.86 18.35 -4.85
CA ARG A 52 12.63 17.83 -6.00
C ARG A 52 13.45 16.54 -5.76
N LYS A 53 13.53 16.00 -4.55
CA LYS A 53 14.30 14.81 -4.12
C LYS A 53 13.44 13.63 -3.69
N LEU A 54 12.13 13.79 -3.47
CA LEU A 54 11.23 12.64 -3.62
C LEU A 54 11.27 12.31 -5.11
N LYS A 55 11.63 11.07 -5.48
CA LYS A 55 11.47 10.65 -6.87
C LYS A 55 9.96 10.54 -7.12
N MET A 56 9.36 11.65 -7.55
CA MET A 56 7.95 11.73 -7.88
C MET A 56 7.69 10.71 -8.97
N SER A 57 6.85 9.72 -8.68
CA SER A 57 6.38 8.81 -9.72
C SER A 57 5.62 9.64 -10.73
N ARG A 58 5.89 9.47 -12.02
CA ARG A 58 5.18 10.21 -13.08
C ARG A 58 3.83 9.59 -13.41
N ARG A 59 3.10 9.11 -12.40
CA ARG A 59 1.84 8.38 -12.56
C ARG A 59 0.87 9.25 -13.33
N ASN A 60 0.37 8.71 -14.43
CA ASN A 60 -0.78 9.24 -15.16
C ASN A 60 -1.71 8.04 -15.34
N LEU A 61 -2.68 7.87 -14.43
CA LEU A 61 -3.60 6.73 -14.44
C LEU A 61 -5.05 7.21 -14.52
N LEU A 62 -5.86 6.50 -15.29
CA LEU A 62 -7.31 6.62 -15.29
C LEU A 62 -7.89 5.21 -15.08
N LEU A 63 -8.41 4.94 -13.88
CA LEU A 63 -8.84 3.59 -13.48
C LEU A 63 -10.36 3.58 -13.30
N LEU A 64 -11.05 2.93 -14.23
CA LEU A 64 -12.50 2.84 -14.31
C LEU A 64 -12.97 1.57 -13.61
N SER A 65 -14.10 1.66 -12.91
CA SER A 65 -14.73 0.49 -12.30
C SER A 65 -15.17 -0.52 -13.36
N ASN A 66 -15.82 -0.06 -14.42
CA ASN A 66 -16.44 -0.89 -15.45
C ASN A 66 -16.33 -0.23 -16.83
N SER A 67 -16.46 -1.02 -17.89
CA SER A 67 -16.43 -0.51 -19.26
C SER A 67 -17.79 0.03 -19.74
N THR A 68 -18.89 -0.55 -19.27
CA THR A 68 -20.25 -0.24 -19.75
C THR A 68 -21.21 -0.17 -18.58
N ILE A 69 -22.07 0.84 -18.55
CA ILE A 69 -23.23 0.92 -17.64
C ILE A 69 -24.51 0.63 -18.41
N HIS A 70 -25.56 0.19 -17.72
CA HIS A 70 -26.87 -0.09 -18.32
C HIS A 70 -27.39 1.11 -19.14
N GLY A 71 -27.83 0.85 -20.37
CA GLY A 71 -28.33 1.87 -21.29
C GLY A 71 -27.25 2.74 -21.98
N SER A 72 -25.96 2.40 -21.85
CA SER A 72 -24.86 3.12 -22.51
C SER A 72 -24.05 2.22 -23.45
N GLY A 73 -23.35 2.83 -24.41
CA GLY A 73 -22.36 2.14 -25.23
C GLY A 73 -21.04 1.86 -24.48
N TYR A 74 -20.19 1.03 -25.07
CA TYR A 74 -18.85 0.71 -24.53
C TYR A 74 -18.04 1.99 -24.28
N LEU A 75 -17.57 2.17 -23.04
CA LEU A 75 -16.84 3.33 -22.50
C LEU A 75 -17.54 4.69 -22.61
N GLU A 76 -18.79 4.72 -23.07
CA GLU A 76 -19.49 5.98 -23.38
C GLU A 76 -19.68 6.86 -22.15
N TRP A 77 -19.99 6.24 -21.01
CA TRP A 77 -20.20 6.96 -19.76
C TRP A 77 -18.96 7.69 -19.24
N ALA A 78 -17.76 7.25 -19.66
CA ALA A 78 -16.48 7.83 -19.27
C ALA A 78 -15.78 8.54 -20.45
N ALA A 79 -16.46 8.73 -21.58
CA ALA A 79 -15.87 9.27 -22.80
C ALA A 79 -15.20 10.63 -22.58
N HIS A 80 -15.85 11.51 -21.81
CA HIS A 80 -15.28 12.82 -21.46
C HIS A 80 -13.93 12.67 -20.76
N GLU A 81 -13.89 11.93 -19.63
CA GLU A 81 -12.69 11.76 -18.83
C GLU A 81 -11.56 11.06 -19.59
N ILE A 82 -11.87 10.07 -20.44
CA ILE A 82 -10.88 9.38 -21.27
C ILE A 82 -10.28 10.35 -22.30
N LYS A 83 -11.12 11.08 -23.05
CA LYS A 83 -10.65 12.01 -24.09
C LYS A 83 -9.84 13.14 -23.49
N ASP A 84 -10.30 13.73 -22.39
CA ASP A 84 -9.58 14.81 -21.69
C ASP A 84 -8.23 14.31 -21.18
N PHE A 85 -8.21 13.11 -20.60
CA PHE A 85 -6.97 12.51 -20.11
C PHE A 85 -5.95 12.29 -21.22
N LEU A 86 -6.34 11.70 -22.35
CA LEU A 86 -5.45 11.46 -23.49
C LEU A 86 -5.01 12.76 -24.18
N THR A 87 -5.95 13.70 -24.39
CA THR A 87 -5.67 15.01 -25.00
C THR A 87 -4.68 15.81 -24.16
N SER A 88 -4.86 15.83 -22.83
CA SER A 88 -3.97 16.56 -21.91
C SER A 88 -2.52 16.08 -21.93
N LYS A 89 -2.27 14.88 -22.46
CA LYS A 89 -0.95 14.26 -22.58
C LYS A 89 -0.48 14.17 -24.04
N ASN A 90 -1.19 14.81 -24.97
CA ASN A 90 -0.90 14.85 -26.41
C ASN A 90 -0.76 13.45 -27.04
N VAL A 91 -1.60 12.50 -26.61
CA VAL A 91 -1.62 11.13 -27.13
C VAL A 91 -2.34 11.10 -28.48
N LYS A 92 -1.83 10.35 -29.45
CA LYS A 92 -2.47 10.06 -30.73
C LYS A 92 -2.76 8.57 -30.90
N THR A 93 -1.89 7.74 -30.36
CA THR A 93 -1.94 6.27 -30.49
C THR A 93 -2.10 5.62 -29.11
N VAL A 94 -2.96 4.61 -29.03
CA VAL A 94 -3.20 3.82 -27.81
C VAL A 94 -2.86 2.36 -28.08
N LEU A 95 -2.01 1.78 -27.24
CA LEU A 95 -1.76 0.34 -27.23
C LEU A 95 -2.81 -0.35 -26.35
N PHE A 96 -3.61 -1.23 -26.93
CA PHE A 96 -4.63 -1.98 -26.22
C PHE A 96 -4.13 -3.35 -25.77
N VAL A 97 -4.49 -3.74 -24.55
CA VAL A 97 -4.21 -5.05 -23.95
C VAL A 97 -5.52 -5.82 -23.74
N PRO A 98 -5.86 -6.78 -24.64
CA PRO A 98 -7.13 -7.51 -24.61
C PRO A 98 -7.08 -8.83 -23.82
N TYR A 99 -5.98 -9.14 -23.13
CA TYR A 99 -5.72 -10.48 -22.57
C TYR A 99 -6.74 -10.98 -21.52
N ALA A 100 -7.58 -10.10 -21.00
CA ALA A 100 -8.63 -10.44 -20.04
C ALA A 100 -9.76 -11.29 -20.66
N LEU A 101 -9.86 -11.35 -21.99
CA LEU A 101 -10.83 -12.17 -22.73
C LEU A 101 -10.12 -13.11 -23.71
N ARG A 102 -10.79 -14.21 -24.08
CA ARG A 102 -10.25 -15.20 -25.04
C ARG A 102 -10.32 -14.71 -26.49
N ASP A 103 -11.45 -14.12 -26.88
CA ASP A 103 -11.64 -13.56 -28.23
C ASP A 103 -11.04 -12.15 -28.29
N MET A 104 -9.72 -12.11 -28.42
CA MET A 104 -8.95 -10.86 -28.38
C MET A 104 -9.14 -10.02 -29.65
N ASP A 105 -9.41 -10.64 -30.81
CA ASP A 105 -9.60 -9.92 -32.06
C ASP A 105 -10.92 -9.16 -32.07
N ASN A 106 -12.03 -9.79 -31.68
CA ASN A 106 -13.31 -9.09 -31.57
C ASN A 106 -13.28 -8.03 -30.46
N TYR A 107 -12.61 -8.32 -29.34
CA TYR A 107 -12.48 -7.34 -28.26
C TYR A 107 -11.67 -6.12 -28.73
N THR A 108 -10.58 -6.37 -29.45
CA THR A 108 -9.76 -5.32 -30.07
C THR A 108 -10.56 -4.50 -31.05
N GLU A 109 -11.37 -5.12 -31.90
CA GLU A 109 -12.18 -4.39 -32.88
C GLU A 109 -13.22 -3.48 -32.20
N THR A 110 -13.83 -3.94 -31.12
CA THR A 110 -14.73 -3.13 -30.30
C THR A 110 -14.03 -1.91 -29.72
N ALA A 111 -12.85 -2.10 -29.12
CA ALA A 111 -12.05 -1.01 -28.57
C ALA A 111 -11.58 -0.05 -29.67
N ARG A 112 -11.06 -0.58 -30.78
CA ARG A 112 -10.59 0.18 -31.94
C ARG A 112 -11.67 1.11 -32.48
N LYS A 113 -12.85 0.57 -32.80
CA LYS A 113 -14.00 1.38 -33.27
C LYS A 113 -14.31 2.55 -32.34
N LYS A 114 -14.31 2.30 -31.03
CA LYS A 114 -14.61 3.34 -30.02
C LYS A 114 -13.51 4.41 -29.98
N PHE A 115 -12.24 4.04 -29.88
CA PHE A 115 -11.13 5.00 -29.84
C PHE A 115 -10.96 5.78 -31.15
N THR A 116 -11.15 5.13 -32.31
CA THR A 116 -11.15 5.79 -33.62
C THR A 116 -12.29 6.80 -33.74
N SER A 117 -13.47 6.52 -33.19
CA SER A 117 -14.58 7.50 -33.14
C SER A 117 -14.25 8.76 -32.34
N TRP A 118 -13.23 8.71 -31.48
CA TRP A 118 -12.72 9.84 -30.70
C TRP A 118 -11.46 10.47 -31.29
N GLY A 119 -10.98 9.98 -32.45
CA GLY A 119 -9.79 10.49 -33.13
C GLY A 119 -8.46 9.88 -32.67
N TYR A 120 -8.48 8.75 -31.95
CA TYR A 120 -7.26 8.03 -31.56
C TYR A 120 -7.07 6.78 -32.41
N GLU A 121 -5.83 6.53 -32.81
CA GLU A 121 -5.43 5.27 -33.41
C GLU A 121 -5.25 4.22 -32.31
N LEU A 122 -5.68 2.98 -32.57
CA LEU A 122 -5.57 1.89 -31.59
C LEU A 122 -4.92 0.66 -32.24
N SER A 123 -3.74 0.31 -31.72
CA SER A 123 -3.05 -0.95 -32.00
C SER A 123 -3.28 -1.92 -30.84
N SER A 124 -3.13 -3.22 -31.09
CA SER A 124 -3.33 -4.23 -30.05
C SER A 124 -2.09 -5.06 -29.82
N ILE A 125 -1.75 -5.27 -28.56
CA ILE A 125 -0.52 -5.95 -28.14
C ILE A 125 -0.50 -7.43 -28.54
N HIS A 126 -1.66 -8.09 -28.67
CA HIS A 126 -1.72 -9.50 -29.06
C HIS A 126 -1.42 -9.73 -30.55
N GLN A 127 -1.42 -8.66 -31.35
CA GLN A 127 -1.07 -8.65 -32.76
C GLN A 127 0.39 -8.21 -32.99
N ALA A 128 1.09 -7.77 -31.95
CA ALA A 128 2.48 -7.36 -32.03
C ALA A 128 3.41 -8.59 -32.14
N SER A 129 4.47 -8.48 -32.94
CA SER A 129 5.51 -9.51 -33.03
C SER A 129 6.29 -9.66 -31.73
N ASP A 130 6.50 -8.54 -31.03
CA ASP A 130 7.09 -8.49 -29.70
C ASP A 130 6.26 -7.55 -28.80
N PRO A 131 5.55 -8.09 -27.79
CA PRO A 131 4.68 -7.31 -26.94
C PRO A 131 5.46 -6.39 -25.98
N VAL A 132 6.72 -6.70 -25.66
CA VAL A 132 7.59 -5.83 -24.85
C VAL A 132 7.98 -4.59 -25.64
N VAL A 133 8.42 -4.77 -26.89
CA VAL A 133 8.73 -3.65 -27.80
C VAL A 133 7.51 -2.77 -28.05
N ALA A 134 6.33 -3.37 -28.20
CA ALA A 134 5.08 -2.62 -28.34
C ALA A 134 4.82 -1.70 -27.13
N VAL A 135 5.01 -2.19 -25.90
CA VAL A 135 4.87 -1.38 -24.68
C VAL A 135 5.93 -0.28 -24.60
N GLU A 136 7.17 -0.55 -25.01
CA GLU A 136 8.25 0.43 -25.02
C GLU A 136 8.01 1.58 -26.02
N GLY A 137 7.33 1.30 -27.13
CA GLY A 137 6.94 2.29 -28.15
C GLY A 137 5.62 3.01 -27.89
N ALA A 138 4.79 2.55 -26.95
CA ALA A 138 3.43 3.04 -26.78
C ALA A 138 3.38 4.48 -26.20
N GLU A 139 2.58 5.36 -26.82
CA GLU A 139 2.28 6.69 -26.28
C GLU A 139 1.36 6.60 -25.06
N ALA A 140 0.36 5.72 -25.09
CA ALA A 140 -0.50 5.37 -23.96
C ALA A 140 -0.87 3.89 -24.01
N ILE A 141 -1.25 3.34 -22.86
CA ILE A 141 -1.72 1.96 -22.74
C ILE A 141 -3.15 1.91 -22.20
N PHE A 142 -4.00 1.11 -22.82
CA PHE A 142 -5.33 0.77 -22.30
C PHE A 142 -5.42 -0.73 -22.02
N ILE A 143 -5.69 -1.11 -20.78
CA ILE A 143 -5.90 -2.49 -20.37
C ILE A 143 -7.39 -2.74 -20.14
N GLY A 144 -7.96 -3.63 -20.96
CA GLY A 144 -9.38 -3.96 -20.95
C GLY A 144 -9.84 -4.78 -19.73
N GLY A 145 -11.16 -4.85 -19.58
CA GLY A 145 -11.84 -5.71 -18.60
C GLY A 145 -12.07 -7.14 -19.11
N GLY A 146 -12.48 -8.03 -18.22
CA GLY A 146 -12.62 -9.47 -18.46
C GLY A 146 -12.23 -10.22 -17.18
N ASN A 147 -11.55 -11.36 -17.30
CA ASN A 147 -11.06 -12.09 -16.13
C ASN A 147 -9.65 -11.63 -15.71
N SER A 148 -9.51 -11.18 -14.47
CA SER A 148 -8.28 -10.66 -13.87
C SER A 148 -7.17 -11.69 -13.73
N PHE A 149 -7.51 -12.96 -13.47
CA PHE A 149 -6.52 -14.05 -13.37
C PHE A 149 -5.93 -14.38 -14.75
N GLN A 150 -6.79 -14.45 -15.77
CA GLN A 150 -6.37 -14.65 -17.15
C GLN A 150 -5.49 -13.49 -17.62
N LEU A 151 -5.93 -12.25 -17.38
CA LEU A 151 -5.17 -11.05 -17.70
C LEU A 151 -3.80 -11.07 -17.04
N LEU A 152 -3.74 -11.27 -15.72
CA LEU A 152 -2.47 -11.24 -14.98
C LEU A 152 -1.53 -12.36 -15.45
N LYS A 153 -2.04 -13.57 -15.67
CA LYS A 153 -1.24 -14.67 -16.18
C LYS A 153 -0.62 -14.31 -17.54
N ALA A 154 -1.41 -13.76 -18.47
CA ALA A 154 -0.90 -13.36 -19.77
C ALA A 154 0.14 -12.24 -19.68
N LEU A 155 -0.02 -11.27 -18.76
CA LEU A 155 1.00 -10.25 -18.50
C LEU A 155 2.32 -10.86 -18.02
N TYR A 156 2.27 -11.90 -17.19
CA TYR A 156 3.47 -12.64 -16.77
C TYR A 156 4.09 -13.45 -17.91
N ASP A 157 3.29 -14.23 -18.63
CA ASP A 157 3.74 -15.08 -19.73
C ASP A 157 4.45 -14.25 -20.82
N ASN A 158 3.94 -13.06 -21.10
CA ASN A 158 4.51 -12.12 -22.08
C ASN A 158 5.56 -11.16 -21.48
N LYS A 159 5.97 -11.36 -20.23
CA LYS A 159 7.01 -10.56 -19.54
C LYS A 159 6.72 -9.05 -19.46
N LEU A 160 5.44 -8.67 -19.36
CA LEU A 160 4.98 -7.28 -19.46
C LEU A 160 4.92 -6.52 -18.13
N ILE A 161 5.01 -7.20 -16.98
CA ILE A 161 4.89 -6.56 -15.67
C ILE A 161 5.92 -5.44 -15.49
N GLN A 162 7.21 -5.70 -15.74
CA GLN A 162 8.27 -4.70 -15.57
C GLN A 162 8.27 -3.63 -16.67
N PRO A 163 8.15 -3.96 -17.97
CA PRO A 163 8.04 -2.95 -19.03
C PRO A 163 6.91 -1.94 -18.79
N ILE A 164 5.69 -2.40 -18.48
CA ILE A 164 4.56 -1.51 -18.22
C ILE A 164 4.84 -0.66 -16.97
N ARG A 165 5.28 -1.28 -15.87
CA ARG A 165 5.61 -0.56 -14.63
C ARG A 165 6.64 0.53 -14.85
N LYS A 166 7.71 0.24 -15.60
CA LYS A 166 8.76 1.21 -15.94
C LYS A 166 8.19 2.37 -16.75
N ARG A 167 7.50 2.08 -17.85
CA ARG A 167 6.91 3.09 -18.74
C ARG A 167 5.96 4.02 -18.00
N VAL A 168 5.11 3.48 -17.12
CA VAL A 168 4.15 4.29 -16.36
C VAL A 168 4.83 5.09 -15.25
N LEU A 169 5.66 4.46 -14.41
CA LEU A 169 6.19 5.12 -13.20
C LEU A 169 7.40 6.03 -13.47
N GLN A 170 8.23 5.69 -14.47
CA GLN A 170 9.48 6.39 -14.76
C GLN A 170 9.33 7.33 -15.96
N ASP A 171 8.70 6.86 -17.03
CA ASP A 171 8.61 7.62 -18.28
C ASP A 171 7.33 8.47 -18.33
N GLY A 172 6.31 8.10 -17.55
CA GLY A 172 5.06 8.84 -17.40
C GLY A 172 3.99 8.48 -18.42
N MET A 173 4.11 7.29 -19.06
CA MET A 173 3.14 6.79 -20.02
C MET A 173 1.72 6.77 -19.42
N PRO A 174 0.73 7.44 -20.03
CA PRO A 174 -0.67 7.37 -19.62
C PRO A 174 -1.18 5.93 -19.62
N TYR A 175 -1.80 5.54 -18.52
CA TYR A 175 -2.40 4.23 -18.31
C TYR A 175 -3.90 4.38 -18.12
N ILE A 176 -4.68 3.63 -18.89
CA ILE A 176 -6.12 3.48 -18.69
C ILE A 176 -6.39 2.02 -18.33
N GLY A 177 -7.15 1.80 -17.25
CA GLY A 177 -7.62 0.48 -16.86
C GLY A 177 -9.13 0.47 -16.69
N SER A 178 -9.80 -0.59 -17.12
CA SER A 178 -11.22 -0.81 -16.80
C SER A 178 -11.41 -2.17 -16.16
N SER A 179 -12.16 -2.26 -15.06
CA SER A 179 -12.46 -3.52 -14.38
C SER A 179 -11.18 -4.32 -14.05
N ALA A 180 -10.95 -5.49 -14.64
CA ALA A 180 -9.70 -6.24 -14.52
C ALA A 180 -8.44 -5.41 -14.80
N GLY A 181 -8.48 -4.48 -15.76
CA GLY A 181 -7.41 -3.53 -16.04
C GLY A 181 -7.12 -2.57 -14.86
N SER A 182 -8.14 -2.25 -14.06
CA SER A 182 -7.98 -1.48 -12.81
C SER A 182 -7.44 -2.35 -11.68
N ASN A 183 -7.81 -3.63 -11.62
CA ASN A 183 -7.22 -4.58 -10.66
C ASN A 183 -5.71 -4.77 -10.91
N VAL A 184 -5.27 -4.98 -12.15
CA VAL A 184 -3.83 -5.23 -12.38
C VAL A 184 -2.96 -4.00 -12.19
N ALA A 185 -3.53 -2.78 -12.17
CA ALA A 185 -2.79 -1.56 -11.91
C ALA A 185 -2.28 -1.47 -10.45
N THR A 186 -2.87 -2.20 -9.51
CA THR A 186 -2.60 -2.10 -8.08
C THR A 186 -1.48 -3.04 -7.61
N VAL A 187 -1.26 -3.15 -6.30
CA VAL A 187 -0.22 -4.06 -5.77
C VAL A 187 -0.51 -5.52 -6.09
N SER A 188 -1.79 -5.92 -6.17
CA SER A 188 -2.20 -7.30 -6.41
C SER A 188 -3.63 -7.40 -6.93
N ILE A 189 -4.00 -8.54 -7.52
CA ILE A 189 -5.39 -8.82 -7.91
C ILE A 189 -6.26 -9.43 -6.79
N ASN A 190 -5.79 -9.48 -5.54
CA ASN A 190 -6.51 -10.13 -4.43
C ASN A 190 -7.92 -9.59 -4.15
N THR A 191 -8.24 -8.39 -4.62
CA THR A 191 -9.55 -7.74 -4.48
C THR A 191 -10.37 -7.75 -5.76
N THR A 192 -10.04 -8.62 -6.72
CA THR A 192 -10.91 -8.90 -7.86
C THR A 192 -12.16 -9.66 -7.41
N ASN A 193 -13.24 -9.53 -8.17
CA ASN A 193 -14.47 -10.32 -7.98
C ASN A 193 -14.50 -11.57 -8.87
N ASP A 194 -13.47 -11.71 -9.71
CA ASP A 194 -13.43 -12.75 -10.71
C ASP A 194 -13.19 -14.12 -10.09
N MET A 195 -13.76 -15.14 -10.72
CA MET A 195 -13.46 -16.52 -10.39
C MET A 195 -12.01 -16.85 -10.83
N PRO A 196 -11.21 -17.57 -10.00
CA PRO A 196 -9.83 -17.95 -10.32
C PRO A 196 -9.77 -19.10 -11.35
N ILE A 197 -10.11 -18.81 -12.59
CA ILE A 197 -10.20 -19.81 -13.67
C ILE A 197 -8.82 -20.29 -14.19
N VAL A 198 -7.75 -19.55 -13.88
CA VAL A 198 -6.36 -19.90 -14.18
C VAL A 198 -5.43 -19.43 -13.05
N TYR A 199 -4.24 -20.01 -12.97
CA TYR A 199 -3.25 -19.67 -11.94
C TYR A 199 -2.10 -18.85 -12.53
N PRO A 200 -2.04 -17.52 -12.28
CA PRO A 200 -0.82 -16.74 -12.54
C PRO A 200 0.29 -17.17 -11.58
N PRO A 201 1.58 -16.95 -11.92
CA PRO A 201 2.70 -17.34 -11.05
C PRO A 201 2.73 -16.57 -9.72
N SER A 202 2.05 -15.43 -9.64
CA SER A 202 1.84 -14.64 -8.43
C SER A 202 0.60 -13.77 -8.58
N PHE A 203 -0.07 -13.41 -7.48
CA PHE A 203 -1.13 -12.40 -7.48
C PHE A 203 -0.60 -10.97 -7.43
N SER A 204 0.72 -10.78 -7.25
CA SER A 204 1.36 -9.47 -7.39
C SER A 204 1.16 -8.96 -8.81
N ALA A 205 0.72 -7.71 -8.95
CA ALA A 205 0.36 -7.15 -10.25
C ALA A 205 1.35 -6.04 -10.71
N LEU A 206 0.88 -5.04 -11.44
CA LEU A 206 1.73 -3.98 -11.98
C LEU A 206 2.29 -3.07 -10.90
N ASN A 207 1.67 -3.02 -9.72
CA ASN A 207 2.15 -2.26 -8.58
C ASN A 207 2.36 -0.77 -8.91
N LEU A 208 1.44 -0.22 -9.72
CA LEU A 208 1.40 1.20 -10.05
C LEU A 208 0.83 1.99 -8.88
N LEU A 209 -0.08 1.39 -8.10
CA LEU A 209 -0.65 1.95 -6.87
C LEU A 209 -0.32 1.09 -5.65
N PRO A 210 -0.05 1.70 -4.47
CA PRO A 210 0.31 1.00 -3.24
C PRO A 210 -0.90 0.47 -2.44
N PHE A 211 -2.09 0.52 -3.05
CA PHE A 211 -3.35 0.02 -2.51
C PHE A 211 -4.11 -0.74 -3.59
N ASN A 212 -5.08 -1.55 -3.18
CA ASN A 212 -5.90 -2.33 -4.10
C ASN A 212 -7.23 -1.63 -4.43
N ILE A 213 -7.80 -1.97 -5.58
CA ILE A 213 -9.13 -1.50 -6.00
C ILE A 213 -10.04 -2.71 -6.07
N ASN A 214 -11.23 -2.61 -5.49
CA ASN A 214 -12.33 -3.51 -5.77
C ASN A 214 -13.27 -2.82 -6.78
N PRO A 215 -13.10 -3.05 -8.09
CA PRO A 215 -14.05 -2.56 -9.08
C PRO A 215 -15.38 -3.31 -8.92
N HIS A 216 -16.44 -2.79 -9.53
CA HIS A 216 -17.79 -3.30 -9.37
C HIS A 216 -18.14 -3.52 -7.89
N TYR A 217 -17.75 -2.58 -7.03
CA TYR A 217 -18.15 -2.63 -5.62
C TYR A 217 -19.67 -2.50 -5.56
N ILE A 218 -20.31 -3.44 -4.86
CA ILE A 218 -21.76 -3.50 -4.69
C ILE A 218 -22.01 -3.41 -3.18
N ASP A 219 -22.85 -2.46 -2.79
CA ASP A 219 -23.31 -2.33 -1.41
C ASP A 219 -24.16 -3.54 -0.99
N ALA A 220 -24.15 -3.87 0.30
CA ALA A 220 -25.03 -4.90 0.83
C ALA A 220 -26.50 -4.45 0.67
N ASP A 221 -27.32 -5.29 0.04
CA ASP A 221 -28.77 -5.08 0.00
C ASP A 221 -29.39 -5.55 1.33
N PRO A 222 -29.97 -4.66 2.15
CA PRO A 222 -30.56 -5.02 3.44
C PRO A 222 -31.75 -5.97 3.33
N ASN A 223 -32.35 -6.10 2.13
CA ASN A 223 -33.49 -6.99 1.89
C ASN A 223 -33.08 -8.33 1.28
N SER A 224 -31.79 -8.53 1.00
CA SER A 224 -31.29 -9.76 0.44
C SER A 224 -31.50 -10.93 1.40
N LYS A 225 -32.02 -12.04 0.89
CA LYS A 225 -32.09 -13.33 1.60
C LYS A 225 -30.87 -14.22 1.32
N HIS A 226 -29.91 -13.71 0.56
CA HIS A 226 -28.68 -14.45 0.26
C HIS A 226 -27.81 -14.50 1.51
N MET A 227 -27.36 -15.70 1.87
CA MET A 227 -26.59 -15.97 3.10
C MET A 227 -25.08 -16.02 2.89
N GLY A 228 -24.60 -15.88 1.65
CA GLY A 228 -23.18 -15.75 1.36
C GLY A 228 -22.65 -14.35 1.72
N GLU A 229 -21.34 -14.22 1.82
CA GLU A 229 -20.70 -12.99 2.28
C GLU A 229 -20.93 -11.83 1.31
N THR A 230 -21.31 -10.69 1.88
CA THR A 230 -21.36 -9.40 1.22
C THR A 230 -19.97 -8.98 0.73
N ARG A 231 -19.92 -8.00 -0.19
CA ARG A 231 -18.61 -7.52 -0.67
C ARG A 231 -17.77 -6.91 0.45
N GLU A 232 -18.40 -6.18 1.35
CA GLU A 232 -17.74 -5.58 2.51
C GLU A 232 -17.14 -6.65 3.42
N GLU A 233 -17.87 -7.74 3.71
CA GLU A 233 -17.36 -8.85 4.52
C GLU A 233 -16.15 -9.52 3.86
N ARG A 234 -16.17 -9.75 2.54
CA ARG A 234 -15.01 -10.31 1.82
C ARG A 234 -13.79 -9.41 1.89
N ILE A 235 -13.97 -8.09 1.78
CA ILE A 235 -12.85 -7.13 1.93
C ILE A 235 -12.35 -7.13 3.39
N ARG A 236 -13.24 -7.28 4.37
CA ARG A 236 -12.85 -7.41 5.77
C ARG A 236 -12.04 -8.69 6.03
N GLN A 237 -12.47 -9.83 5.48
CA GLN A 237 -11.72 -11.10 5.51
C GLN A 237 -10.34 -10.95 4.85
N TYR A 238 -10.26 -10.24 3.74
CA TYR A 238 -8.96 -9.90 3.13
C TYR A 238 -8.06 -9.13 4.12
N HIS A 239 -8.61 -8.17 4.85
CA HIS A 239 -7.89 -7.40 5.88
C HIS A 239 -7.56 -8.14 7.17
N GLU A 240 -8.11 -9.33 7.40
CA GLU A 240 -7.67 -10.22 8.49
C GLU A 240 -6.27 -10.78 8.23
N ILE A 241 -5.83 -10.82 6.96
CA ILE A 241 -4.48 -11.22 6.59
C ILE A 241 -3.49 -10.08 6.93
N PRO A 242 -2.44 -10.34 7.74
CA PRO A 242 -1.49 -9.31 8.12
C PRO A 242 -0.77 -8.66 6.94
N GLY A 243 -0.62 -7.33 6.99
CA GLY A 243 0.15 -6.57 6.00
C GLY A 243 -0.59 -6.31 4.69
N THR A 244 -1.90 -6.58 4.62
CA THR A 244 -2.71 -6.23 3.47
C THR A 244 -2.90 -4.71 3.35
N PRO A 245 -2.77 -4.14 2.14
CA PRO A 245 -2.99 -2.72 1.90
C PRO A 245 -4.47 -2.31 1.99
N PRO A 246 -4.74 -0.99 2.05
CA PRO A 246 -6.09 -0.47 1.88
C PRO A 246 -6.76 -0.91 0.58
N VAL A 247 -8.09 -0.91 0.58
CA VAL A 247 -8.91 -1.23 -0.61
C VAL A 247 -9.82 -0.04 -0.93
N LEU A 248 -9.82 0.39 -2.19
CA LEU A 248 -10.78 1.35 -2.74
C LEU A 248 -11.93 0.57 -3.40
N GLY A 249 -13.09 0.54 -2.75
CA GLY A 249 -14.34 0.04 -3.32
C GLY A 249 -14.93 1.05 -4.29
N LEU A 250 -14.90 0.71 -5.58
CA LEU A 250 -15.31 1.60 -6.66
C LEU A 250 -16.57 1.02 -7.34
N ARG A 251 -17.69 1.74 -7.21
CA ARG A 251 -18.98 1.34 -7.80
C ARG A 251 -18.93 1.49 -9.33
N GLU A 252 -19.81 0.77 -10.04
CA GLU A 252 -19.96 0.96 -11.48
C GLU A 252 -20.34 2.41 -11.80
N GLY A 253 -19.77 2.98 -12.86
CA GLY A 253 -19.86 4.40 -13.18
C GLY A 253 -18.93 5.29 -12.34
N GLY A 254 -18.13 4.72 -11.43
CA GLY A 254 -17.05 5.39 -10.72
C GLY A 254 -15.68 5.18 -11.39
N LEU A 255 -14.81 6.17 -11.28
CA LEU A 255 -13.40 6.07 -11.68
C LEU A 255 -12.49 6.85 -10.73
N VAL A 256 -11.20 6.52 -10.75
CA VAL A 256 -10.16 7.30 -10.06
C VAL A 256 -9.12 7.78 -11.06
N LYS A 257 -8.87 9.09 -11.07
CA LYS A 257 -7.79 9.71 -11.83
C LYS A 257 -6.59 9.91 -10.91
N VAL A 258 -5.43 9.42 -11.32
CA VAL A 258 -4.18 9.56 -10.56
C VAL A 258 -3.18 10.35 -11.38
N GLU A 259 -2.74 11.47 -10.83
CA GLU A 259 -1.68 12.31 -11.40
C GLU A 259 -0.60 12.50 -10.34
N ASP A 260 0.60 12.05 -10.67
CA ASP A 260 1.74 11.93 -9.75
C ASP A 260 1.35 11.17 -8.47
N ASN A 261 1.29 11.86 -7.33
CA ASN A 261 0.96 11.27 -6.04
C ASN A 261 -0.46 11.67 -5.59
N SER A 262 -1.32 12.14 -6.49
CA SER A 262 -2.67 12.60 -6.17
C SER A 262 -3.71 11.74 -6.87
N ALA A 263 -4.59 11.10 -6.11
CA ALA A 263 -5.71 10.31 -6.62
C ALA A 263 -7.02 11.04 -6.34
N LYS A 264 -7.83 11.25 -7.38
CA LYS A 264 -9.12 11.95 -7.32
C LYS A 264 -10.26 11.02 -7.74
N ILE A 265 -11.29 10.92 -6.89
CA ILE A 265 -12.51 10.15 -7.18
C ILE A 265 -13.40 10.95 -8.13
N LEU A 266 -13.83 10.33 -9.23
CA LEU A 266 -14.67 10.92 -10.26
C LEU A 266 -15.75 9.91 -10.71
N GLY A 267 -16.61 10.35 -11.62
CA GLY A 267 -17.72 9.54 -12.14
C GLY A 267 -19.04 9.88 -11.45
N LYS A 268 -19.92 8.89 -11.35
CA LYS A 268 -21.32 9.08 -10.94
C LYS A 268 -21.60 8.83 -9.45
N HIS A 269 -20.71 8.11 -8.76
CA HIS A 269 -20.96 7.65 -7.41
C HIS A 269 -19.77 7.94 -6.48
N PRO A 270 -20.01 8.20 -5.19
CA PRO A 270 -18.99 8.15 -4.14
C PRO A 270 -18.24 6.80 -4.16
N ALA A 271 -17.05 6.80 -3.56
CA ALA A 271 -16.26 5.58 -3.36
C ALA A 271 -16.06 5.30 -1.88
N ARG A 272 -15.96 4.02 -1.53
CA ARG A 272 -15.75 3.57 -0.15
C ARG A 272 -14.32 3.09 0.02
N ILE A 273 -13.63 3.58 1.04
CA ILE A 273 -12.26 3.16 1.35
C ILE A 273 -12.28 2.26 2.58
N PHE A 274 -11.61 1.12 2.48
CA PHE A 274 -11.45 0.13 3.53
C PHE A 274 -10.00 0.18 4.02
N PHE A 275 -9.83 0.42 5.32
CA PHE A 275 -8.53 0.32 5.98
C PHE A 275 -8.51 -0.90 6.91
N PRO A 276 -7.39 -1.64 6.98
CA PRO A 276 -7.28 -2.78 7.89
C PRO A 276 -7.60 -2.39 9.34
N GLY A 277 -8.49 -3.13 9.98
CA GLY A 277 -8.89 -2.91 11.37
C GLY A 277 -9.74 -1.66 11.63
N GLN A 278 -10.26 -1.00 10.59
CA GLN A 278 -11.10 0.19 10.73
C GLN A 278 -12.47 -0.03 10.06
N GLN A 279 -13.45 0.78 10.47
CA GLN A 279 -14.71 0.85 9.74
C GLN A 279 -14.49 1.50 8.37
N PRO A 280 -15.20 1.04 7.32
CA PRO A 280 -15.07 1.65 6.00
C PRO A 280 -15.59 3.09 6.00
N VAL A 281 -14.95 3.95 5.20
CA VAL A 281 -15.27 5.37 5.11
C VAL A 281 -15.75 5.70 3.70
N GLU A 282 -16.88 6.39 3.60
CA GLU A 282 -17.43 6.87 2.34
C GLU A 282 -16.79 8.22 1.97
N HIS A 283 -16.33 8.36 0.73
CA HIS A 283 -15.71 9.58 0.22
C HIS A 283 -16.49 10.13 -0.98
N PRO A 284 -16.79 11.44 -0.99
CA PRO A 284 -17.59 12.04 -2.05
C PRO A 284 -16.83 12.12 -3.38
N LEU A 285 -17.57 12.43 -4.45
CA LEU A 285 -16.97 12.81 -5.73
C LEU A 285 -16.03 14.02 -5.55
N ALA A 286 -15.02 14.10 -6.43
CA ALA A 286 -13.94 15.07 -6.39
C ALA A 286 -13.04 15.03 -5.13
N TYR A 287 -13.30 14.14 -4.18
CA TYR A 287 -12.38 13.89 -3.08
C TYR A 287 -11.02 13.46 -3.61
N THR A 288 -9.97 14.08 -3.07
CA THR A 288 -8.58 13.87 -3.49
C THR A 288 -7.78 13.36 -2.30
N PHE A 289 -7.01 12.30 -2.50
CA PHE A 289 -6.13 11.71 -1.49
C PHE A 289 -4.73 11.44 -2.07
N MET A 290 -3.74 11.41 -1.18
CA MET A 290 -2.35 11.22 -1.57
C MET A 290 -2.01 9.73 -1.72
N VAL A 291 -1.39 9.41 -2.85
CA VAL A 291 -0.76 8.13 -3.15
C VAL A 291 0.70 8.19 -2.69
N LEU A 292 0.98 7.64 -1.52
CA LEU A 292 2.34 7.60 -0.97
C LEU A 292 2.99 6.25 -1.27
N ASP A 293 4.12 6.25 -1.97
CA ASP A 293 4.96 5.07 -2.18
C ASP A 293 5.61 4.62 -0.87
N ARG A 294 4.83 3.95 -0.01
CA ARG A 294 5.37 3.32 1.20
C ARG A 294 6.29 2.14 0.87
N GLN A 295 6.12 1.51 -0.30
CA GLN A 295 6.91 0.34 -0.68
C GLN A 295 8.40 0.63 -0.89
N GLN A 296 8.80 1.80 -1.40
CA GLN A 296 10.23 2.12 -1.46
C GLN A 296 10.81 2.32 -0.06
N ALA A 297 10.04 2.90 0.86
CA ALA A 297 10.45 3.04 2.25
C ALA A 297 10.48 1.68 2.98
N ASP A 298 9.53 0.80 2.71
CA ASP A 298 9.44 -0.53 3.31
C ASP A 298 10.46 -1.52 2.71
N GLU A 299 10.71 -1.49 1.41
CA GLU A 299 11.81 -2.23 0.77
C GLU A 299 13.17 -1.72 1.24
N ARG A 300 13.33 -0.40 1.39
CA ARG A 300 14.53 0.18 1.99
C ARG A 300 14.70 -0.26 3.44
N ARG A 301 13.63 -0.22 4.24
CA ARG A 301 13.63 -0.73 5.63
C ARG A 301 13.97 -2.22 5.70
N ARG A 302 13.39 -3.05 4.82
CA ARG A 302 13.70 -4.48 4.72
C ARG A 302 15.15 -4.74 4.35
N ARG A 303 15.69 -4.03 3.35
CA ARG A 303 17.11 -4.12 2.96
C ARG A 303 18.03 -3.68 4.10
N GLU A 304 17.70 -2.59 4.78
CA GLU A 304 18.46 -2.12 5.94
C GLU A 304 18.39 -3.10 7.13
N GLU A 305 17.25 -3.75 7.38
CA GLU A 305 17.11 -4.79 8.40
C GLU A 305 17.88 -6.07 8.05
N GLU A 306 17.86 -6.48 6.78
CA GLU A 306 18.60 -7.65 6.29
C GLU A 306 20.11 -7.43 6.36
N GLN A 307 20.57 -6.23 6.01
CA GLN A 307 21.96 -5.80 6.16
C GLN A 307 22.38 -5.76 7.64
N ARG A 308 21.54 -5.22 8.53
CA ARG A 308 21.78 -5.26 10.00
C ARG A 308 21.81 -6.67 10.56
N ARG A 309 21.05 -7.62 10.00
CA ARG A 309 21.09 -9.04 10.41
C ARG A 309 22.40 -9.68 9.95
N GLN A 310 22.89 -9.34 8.77
CA GLN A 310 24.16 -9.84 8.26
C GLN A 310 25.36 -9.31 9.06
N GLU A 311 25.41 -8.00 9.32
CA GLU A 311 26.45 -7.40 10.17
C GLU A 311 26.48 -8.00 11.58
N ARG A 312 25.32 -8.30 12.18
CA ARG A 312 25.26 -8.99 13.47
C ARG A 312 25.81 -10.41 13.42
N ARG A 313 25.55 -11.15 12.33
CA ARG A 313 26.12 -12.49 12.14
C ARG A 313 27.64 -12.42 12.05
N GLU A 314 28.16 -11.48 11.26
CA GLU A 314 29.61 -11.29 11.10
C GLU A 314 30.29 -10.85 12.40
N ASN A 315 29.70 -9.93 13.15
CA ASN A 315 30.25 -9.51 14.45
C ASN A 315 30.20 -10.63 15.50
N ASN A 316 29.12 -11.43 15.54
CA ASN A 316 29.05 -12.58 16.44
C ASN A 316 30.10 -13.64 16.08
N GLN A 317 30.34 -13.86 14.78
CA GLN A 317 31.40 -14.78 14.32
C GLN A 317 32.79 -14.28 14.76
N ARG A 318 33.09 -12.99 14.55
CA ARG A 318 34.36 -12.38 15.00
C ARG A 318 34.55 -12.51 16.52
N LEU A 319 33.48 -12.32 17.30
CA LEU A 319 33.54 -12.48 18.75
C LEU A 319 33.87 -13.94 19.13
N TYR A 320 33.26 -14.90 18.42
CA TYR A 320 33.53 -16.32 18.61
C TYR A 320 34.98 -16.69 18.26
N ASP A 321 35.51 -16.16 17.15
CA ASP A 321 36.89 -16.39 16.72
C ASP A 321 37.90 -15.79 17.73
N ILE A 322 37.62 -14.59 18.26
CA ILE A 322 38.43 -13.96 19.32
C ILE A 322 38.41 -14.80 20.60
N LEU A 323 37.24 -15.28 21.01
CA LEU A 323 37.11 -16.14 22.20
C LEU A 323 37.88 -17.45 22.02
N GLN A 324 37.82 -18.08 20.84
CA GLN A 324 38.64 -19.26 20.55
C GLN A 324 40.14 -18.98 20.58
N ALA A 325 40.59 -17.87 19.98
CA ALA A 325 41.98 -17.47 20.00
C ALA A 325 42.49 -17.21 21.43
N LEU A 326 41.69 -16.58 22.28
CA LEU A 326 42.03 -16.35 23.69
C LEU A 326 42.13 -17.65 24.49
N THR A 327 41.26 -18.63 24.23
CA THR A 327 41.34 -19.96 24.85
C THR A 327 42.51 -20.81 24.34
N ALA A 328 43.01 -20.53 23.14
CA ALA A 328 44.17 -21.22 22.57
C ALA A 328 45.53 -20.69 23.10
N THR A 329 45.54 -19.52 23.77
CA THR A 329 46.76 -18.85 24.24
C THR A 329 47.16 -19.10 25.71
N THR A 330 46.55 -20.06 26.41
CA THR A 330 47.02 -20.48 27.75
C THR A 330 48.14 -21.52 27.65
N PRO A 331 49.40 -21.24 28.08
CA PRO A 331 50.47 -22.23 28.09
C PRO A 331 50.41 -23.14 29.33
N GLY A 332 50.83 -24.40 29.16
CA GLY A 332 50.80 -25.56 30.07
C GLY A 332 51.07 -25.32 31.57
N SER A 333 50.62 -26.20 32.47
CA SER A 333 51.25 -27.51 32.84
C SER A 333 50.47 -28.18 34.01
N PRO A 334 50.79 -29.40 34.52
CA PRO A 334 51.21 -30.70 33.95
C PRO A 334 50.29 -31.88 34.43
N PRO A 335 50.56 -33.18 34.12
CA PRO A 335 49.59 -34.28 34.26
C PRO A 335 49.77 -35.18 35.50
N SER A 336 48.68 -35.76 36.03
CA SER A 336 48.66 -36.99 36.85
C SER A 336 47.22 -37.55 36.94
N THR A 337 46.88 -38.61 36.19
CA THR A 337 46.76 -40.05 36.57
C THR A 337 45.50 -40.48 37.35
N ASN A 338 44.78 -41.42 36.73
CA ASN A 338 43.94 -42.53 37.26
C ASN A 338 42.62 -42.15 37.97
N THR A 339 41.45 -42.74 37.71
CA THR A 339 41.05 -44.11 37.28
C THR A 339 39.56 -44.06 36.86
N PRO A 340 38.99 -45.07 36.15
CA PRO A 340 37.65 -45.00 35.56
C PRO A 340 36.57 -45.64 36.45
N SER A 341 35.33 -45.14 36.38
CA SER A 341 34.16 -45.95 36.64
C SER A 341 32.95 -45.49 35.83
N SER A 342 32.26 -46.50 35.31
CA SER A 342 31.11 -46.50 34.44
C SER A 342 29.81 -46.08 35.14
N SER A 343 28.91 -45.42 34.41
CA SER A 343 27.49 -45.75 34.49
C SER A 343 26.72 -45.27 33.26
N THR A 344 26.15 -46.26 32.59
CA THR A 344 25.12 -46.22 31.54
C THR A 344 23.87 -45.46 31.98
N ALA A 345 23.27 -44.68 31.07
CA ALA A 345 21.87 -44.27 31.17
C ALA A 345 21.26 -44.07 29.77
N THR A 346 20.60 -45.13 29.31
CA THR A 346 19.29 -45.19 28.63
C THR A 346 18.77 -43.98 27.83
N LEU A 347 18.52 -44.22 26.54
CA LEU A 347 17.56 -43.48 25.73
C LEU A 347 16.13 -43.71 26.25
N SER A 348 15.37 -42.63 26.40
CA SER A 348 13.90 -42.68 26.43
C SER A 348 13.33 -41.67 25.45
N SER A 349 12.43 -42.17 24.61
CA SER A 349 11.58 -41.45 23.66
C SER A 349 10.56 -40.55 24.36
N SER A 350 10.31 -39.36 23.81
CA SER A 350 9.11 -38.58 24.10
C SER A 350 8.55 -37.93 22.83
N THR A 351 7.33 -38.31 22.52
CA THR A 351 6.40 -37.82 21.50
C THR A 351 6.17 -36.30 21.61
N PRO A 352 5.92 -35.57 20.50
CA PRO A 352 5.65 -34.13 20.58
C PRO A 352 4.23 -33.87 21.12
N GLN A 353 4.15 -33.17 22.25
CA GLN A 353 2.90 -32.59 22.73
C GLN A 353 2.55 -31.34 21.90
N HIS A 354 1.34 -31.35 21.32
CA HIS A 354 0.70 -30.16 20.75
C HIS A 354 0.56 -29.06 21.81
N LYS A 355 1.16 -27.89 21.57
CA LYS A 355 0.85 -26.67 22.32
C LYS A 355 -0.51 -26.11 21.84
N PRO A 356 -1.39 -25.64 22.72
CA PRO A 356 -2.65 -25.02 22.33
C PRO A 356 -2.40 -23.70 21.58
N HIS A 357 -3.27 -23.42 20.61
CA HIS A 357 -3.31 -22.17 19.84
C HIS A 357 -3.57 -20.99 20.79
N ILE A 358 -2.57 -20.14 21.01
CA ILE A 358 -2.74 -18.88 21.75
C ILE A 358 -3.31 -17.85 20.76
N GLN A 359 -4.59 -17.46 20.94
CA GLN A 359 -5.11 -16.22 20.35
C GLN A 359 -4.27 -15.05 20.87
N ALA A 360 -3.76 -14.22 19.97
CA ALA A 360 -3.09 -12.98 20.36
C ALA A 360 -4.10 -12.08 21.11
N PRO A 361 -3.77 -11.56 22.30
CA PRO A 361 -4.71 -10.76 23.07
C PRO A 361 -5.04 -9.45 22.34
N THR A 362 -6.34 -9.11 22.29
CA THR A 362 -6.79 -7.78 21.87
C THR A 362 -6.20 -6.74 22.83
N PRO A 363 -5.54 -5.66 22.35
CA PRO A 363 -4.93 -4.71 23.24
C PRO A 363 -6.00 -4.00 24.09
N PRO A 364 -5.75 -3.80 25.40
CA PRO A 364 -6.66 -3.02 26.22
C PRO A 364 -6.69 -1.57 25.76
N SER A 365 -7.87 -0.96 25.79
CA SER A 365 -8.03 0.48 25.58
C SER A 365 -7.15 1.24 26.56
N LEU A 366 -6.30 2.13 26.05
CA LEU A 366 -5.47 2.98 26.87
C LEU A 366 -6.37 3.96 27.64
N LYS A 367 -6.22 4.00 28.96
CA LYS A 367 -6.97 4.93 29.81
C LYS A 367 -6.56 6.39 29.51
N PRO A 368 -7.44 7.37 29.82
CA PRO A 368 -7.19 8.80 29.60
C PRO A 368 -5.91 9.38 30.25
N ASP A 369 -5.28 8.66 31.17
CA ASP A 369 -4.22 9.13 32.06
C ASP A 369 -2.91 8.30 31.95
N VAL A 370 -2.73 7.56 30.86
CA VAL A 370 -1.56 6.67 30.71
C VAL A 370 -0.25 7.45 30.51
N SER A 371 0.77 7.11 31.31
CA SER A 371 2.11 7.71 31.21
C SER A 371 2.83 7.32 29.91
N PHE A 372 3.77 8.15 29.45
CA PHE A 372 4.57 7.89 28.25
C PHE A 372 5.35 6.56 28.30
N GLN A 373 5.82 6.17 29.49
CA GLN A 373 6.56 4.93 29.69
C GLN A 373 5.64 3.71 29.55
N THR A 374 4.44 3.79 30.12
CA THR A 374 3.39 2.78 30.00
C THR A 374 2.87 2.66 28.56
N PHE A 375 2.74 3.77 27.82
CA PHE A 375 2.40 3.75 26.39
C PHE A 375 3.50 3.12 25.54
N ARG A 376 4.77 3.40 25.86
CA ARG A 376 5.91 2.83 25.14
C ARG A 376 6.02 1.32 25.34
N GLU A 377 5.72 0.83 26.54
CA GLU A 377 5.62 -0.60 26.85
C GLU A 377 4.42 -1.24 26.15
N TRP A 378 3.26 -0.59 26.14
CA TRP A 378 2.08 -1.02 25.39
C TRP A 378 2.38 -1.13 23.88
N ARG A 379 2.99 -0.10 23.27
CA ARG A 379 3.31 -0.07 21.83
C ARG A 379 4.38 -1.08 21.42
N ARG A 380 5.29 -1.43 22.34
CA ARG A 380 6.27 -2.49 22.15
C ARG A 380 5.60 -3.87 22.06
N ASN A 381 4.48 -4.04 22.76
CA ASN A 381 3.69 -5.26 22.76
C ASN A 381 2.63 -5.31 21.64
N PHE A 382 2.21 -4.17 21.07
CA PHE A 382 1.16 -4.06 20.05
C PHE A 382 1.55 -3.20 18.84
N HIS A 383 2.62 -3.59 18.15
CA HIS A 383 3.29 -2.80 17.09
C HIS A 383 2.61 -2.86 15.71
N HIS A 384 1.47 -3.53 15.57
CA HIS A 384 0.78 -3.79 14.29
C HIS A 384 -0.44 -2.89 14.01
N TYR A 385 -0.68 -1.81 14.77
CA TYR A 385 -1.85 -0.93 14.61
C TYR A 385 -1.49 0.46 14.02
N CYS A 386 -2.34 0.98 13.11
CA CYS A 386 -2.21 2.30 12.47
C CYS A 386 -3.21 3.33 13.02
N VAL A 387 -2.82 4.61 13.04
CA VAL A 387 -3.67 5.76 13.38
C VAL A 387 -3.68 6.74 12.19
N MET A 388 -4.85 7.25 11.80
CA MET A 388 -5.01 8.33 10.82
C MET A 388 -5.83 9.46 11.46
N VAL A 389 -5.52 10.71 11.11
CA VAL A 389 -6.14 11.91 11.66
C VAL A 389 -6.78 12.71 10.53
N ASP A 390 -7.97 13.24 10.76
CA ASP A 390 -8.61 14.18 9.84
C ASP A 390 -7.87 15.53 9.89
N PHE A 391 -7.20 15.88 8.80
CA PHE A 391 -6.42 17.10 8.68
C PHE A 391 -7.29 18.36 8.62
N SER A 392 -8.52 18.23 8.14
CA SER A 392 -9.39 19.37 7.83
C SER A 392 -9.93 20.08 9.07
N ILE A 393 -9.95 19.38 10.21
CA ILE A 393 -10.40 19.90 11.51
C ILE A 393 -9.27 20.53 12.34
N LEU A 394 -8.03 20.49 11.84
CA LEU A 394 -6.86 21.02 12.54
C LEU A 394 -6.56 22.46 12.08
N SER A 395 -6.08 23.30 13.00
CA SER A 395 -5.52 24.60 12.63
C SER A 395 -4.27 24.43 11.75
N HIS A 396 -3.97 25.42 10.91
CA HIS A 396 -2.88 25.36 9.93
C HIS A 396 -1.53 24.96 10.53
N ASP A 397 -1.21 25.48 11.72
CA ASP A 397 0.02 25.13 12.44
C ASP A 397 0.05 23.67 12.91
N LYS A 398 -1.10 23.10 13.28
CA LYS A 398 -1.23 21.69 13.70
C LYS A 398 -1.19 20.73 12.50
N GLN A 399 -1.70 21.14 11.35
CA GLN A 399 -1.55 20.41 10.09
C GLN A 399 -0.06 20.34 9.68
N LEU A 400 0.66 21.46 9.76
CA LEU A 400 2.10 21.52 9.46
C LEU A 400 2.95 20.67 10.41
N ILE A 401 2.57 20.60 11.69
CA ILE A 401 3.22 19.74 12.68
C ILE A 401 2.97 18.26 12.39
N GLN A 402 1.74 17.85 12.06
CA GLN A 402 1.46 16.46 11.70
C GLN A 402 2.15 16.01 10.41
N LEU A 403 2.19 16.87 9.39
CA LEU A 403 2.96 16.65 8.17
C LEU A 403 4.45 16.43 8.48
N ARG A 404 5.03 17.21 9.40
CA ARG A 404 6.41 17.04 9.85
C ARG A 404 6.63 15.74 10.60
N MET A 405 5.71 15.34 11.47
CA MET A 405 5.81 14.09 12.26
C MET A 405 5.73 12.83 11.38
N CYS A 406 4.95 12.84 10.30
CA CYS A 406 4.90 11.74 9.32
C CYS A 406 6.18 11.61 8.47
N LEU A 407 7.01 12.65 8.43
CA LEU A 407 8.23 12.71 7.62
C LEU A 407 9.51 12.40 8.42
N THR A 408 9.40 12.23 9.75
CA THR A 408 10.54 12.01 10.67
C THR A 408 10.53 10.65 11.38
N LEU A 409 9.73 9.67 10.94
CA LEU A 409 9.71 8.29 11.47
C LEU A 409 10.16 7.25 10.45
#